data_AF-A0A971CF81-F1
#
_entry.id   AF-A0A971CF81-F1
#
_cell.length_a   1.000
_cell.length_b   1.000
_cell.length_c   1.000
_cell.angle_alpha   90.00
_cell.angle_beta   90.00
_cell.angle_gamma   90.00
#
_symmetry.space_group_name_H-M   'P 1'
#
loop_
_entity.id
_entity.type
_entity.pdbx_description
1 polymer ?
#
loop_
_entity_poly.entity_id
_entity_poly.type
_entity_poly.pdbx_seq_one_letter_code
_entity_poly.pdbx_strand_id
1 'polypeptide(L)'
;MRTPKGTLVAFAERRDRDDSDLGNFEIVTARSTDHGCTWSPYRVIGNDASNRVSNPTPVVDTTTGKIFLFSGVTVRPGSGGRGKGLYLQTSSDDGRTFTPLLSRPIRPSGAYKGGLPGPGHGIQLRVHHKGRLIIPMGYRTSAGYYGAYGIYSDDHGSTWRVGFDQQDTTGNIKLIEGTIAEQADGELFISYRVKRDGAKAGTVRRFARSSNGGTTLSRAFRLDEDLPIVSVQGSALGLTGIHSNKLLFSAPADRTPTLRRDMTIFVSRTRGDTWGRRYQVELESTPGSYSDLVQVDAGTVGVLYETGIARWKERIAFESVAIPALSEPPSVPSSLSHLTSSTRLTPSVNPRVRATVRVAGISSPPGRVTLTATRPGTSRSASVLLTYSNQGTRWITLPRLARGTYTLILKYGGTGRIKPTSRSAGTIRVW
;
A
#
# COMPACT_ATOMS: atom_id res chain seq x y z
N MET A 1 -4.70 -3.03 12.78
CA MET A 1 -3.86 -3.45 13.93
C MET A 1 -4.35 -4.80 14.48
N ARG A 2 -3.57 -5.46 15.36
CA ARG A 2 -3.93 -6.73 16.04
C ARG A 2 -3.87 -6.57 17.56
N THR A 3 -4.89 -7.05 18.27
CA THR A 3 -4.93 -7.01 19.75
C THR A 3 -4.26 -8.23 20.38
N PRO A 4 -4.00 -8.24 21.71
CA PRO A 4 -3.48 -9.41 22.40
C PRO A 4 -4.38 -10.66 22.29
N LYS A 5 -5.69 -10.48 22.07
CA LYS A 5 -6.64 -11.57 21.85
C LYS A 5 -6.60 -12.13 20.42
N GLY A 6 -5.75 -11.58 19.55
CA GLY A 6 -5.66 -11.94 18.14
C GLY A 6 -6.69 -11.25 17.25
N THR A 7 -7.60 -10.46 17.82
CA THR A 7 -8.59 -9.67 17.06
C THR A 7 -7.88 -8.67 16.16
N LEU A 8 -8.28 -8.59 14.89
CA LEU A 8 -7.91 -7.48 14.03
C LEU A 8 -8.93 -6.35 14.18
N VAL A 9 -8.44 -5.12 14.33
CA VAL A 9 -9.27 -3.91 14.38
C VAL A 9 -8.80 -2.98 13.27
N ALA A 10 -9.73 -2.60 12.39
CA ALA A 10 -9.54 -1.67 11.30
C ALA A 10 -10.22 -0.34 11.63
N PHE A 11 -9.63 0.76 11.17
CA PHE A 11 -10.17 2.11 11.29
C PHE A 11 -10.11 2.82 9.95
N ALA A 12 -11.07 3.69 9.70
CA ALA A 12 -11.13 4.47 8.48
C ALA A 12 -11.88 5.77 8.70
N GLU A 13 -11.65 6.72 7.80
CA GLU A 13 -12.56 7.83 7.61
C GLU A 13 -13.71 7.39 6.71
N ARG A 14 -14.94 7.59 7.18
CA ARG A 14 -16.13 7.52 6.34
C ARG A 14 -16.41 8.91 5.80
N ARG A 15 -16.33 9.04 4.46
CA ARG A 15 -16.55 10.28 3.74
C ARG A 15 -17.78 10.15 2.83
N ASP A 16 -18.96 10.42 3.39
CA ASP A 16 -20.21 10.27 2.65
C ASP A 16 -20.36 11.36 1.58
N ARG A 17 -20.30 10.98 0.31
CA ARG A 17 -20.50 11.85 -0.88
C ARG A 17 -19.59 13.08 -0.94
N ASP A 18 -18.48 13.07 -0.20
CA ASP A 18 -17.48 14.12 -0.18
C ASP A 18 -16.09 13.50 -0.33
N ASP A 19 -15.45 13.72 -1.47
CA ASP A 19 -14.11 13.21 -1.72
C ASP A 19 -13.02 14.26 -1.45
N SER A 20 -13.41 15.44 -0.97
CA SER A 20 -12.48 16.49 -0.54
C SER A 20 -11.76 16.09 0.74
N ASP A 21 -10.75 16.86 1.11
CA ASP A 21 -10.11 16.75 2.43
C ASP A 21 -10.76 17.68 3.47
N LEU A 22 -11.82 18.41 3.13
CA LEU A 22 -12.41 19.46 3.99
C LEU A 22 -13.81 19.11 4.54
N GLY A 23 -14.30 17.91 4.22
CA GLY A 23 -15.64 17.46 4.55
C GLY A 23 -15.91 17.16 6.02
N ASN A 24 -17.17 16.78 6.28
CA ASN A 24 -17.55 16.17 7.54
C ASN A 24 -17.23 14.67 7.47
N PHE A 25 -16.22 14.25 8.21
CA PHE A 25 -15.79 12.85 8.22
C PHE A 25 -16.10 12.22 9.55
N GLU A 26 -16.51 10.96 9.48
CA GLU A 26 -16.68 10.12 10.65
C GLU A 26 -15.50 9.15 10.75
N ILE A 27 -15.08 8.81 11.96
CA ILE A 27 -14.19 7.68 12.19
C ILE A 27 -15.04 6.45 12.39
N VAL A 28 -14.79 5.44 11.55
CA VAL A 28 -15.45 4.13 11.63
C VAL A 28 -14.46 3.05 12.01
N THR A 29 -14.97 1.96 12.58
CA THR A 29 -14.19 0.77 12.91
C THR A 29 -14.92 -0.52 12.57
N ALA A 30 -14.16 -1.54 12.16
CA ALA A 30 -14.63 -2.91 11.96
C ALA A 30 -13.65 -3.89 12.65
N ARG A 31 -14.16 -5.06 13.05
CA ARG A 31 -13.38 -6.10 13.74
C ARG A 31 -13.41 -7.41 12.98
N SER A 32 -12.32 -8.15 13.02
CA SER A 32 -12.25 -9.56 12.63
C SER A 32 -11.68 -10.38 13.78
N THR A 33 -12.30 -11.51 14.08
CA THR A 33 -11.87 -12.46 15.12
C THR A 33 -11.35 -13.78 14.54
N ASP A 34 -11.22 -13.85 13.22
CA ASP A 34 -10.82 -15.02 12.44
C ASP A 34 -9.68 -14.68 11.47
N HIS A 35 -8.71 -13.89 11.96
CA HIS A 35 -7.47 -13.55 11.24
C HIS A 35 -7.71 -12.77 9.94
N GLY A 36 -8.84 -12.07 9.82
CA GLY A 36 -9.19 -11.23 8.68
C GLY A 36 -10.01 -11.93 7.60
N CYS A 37 -10.44 -13.17 7.82
CA CYS A 37 -11.31 -13.90 6.88
C CYS A 37 -12.71 -13.28 6.79
N THR A 38 -13.30 -12.92 7.92
CA THR A 38 -14.58 -12.21 7.98
C THR A 38 -14.49 -10.98 8.85
N TRP A 39 -15.29 -9.97 8.53
CA TRP A 39 -15.32 -8.70 9.23
C TRP A 39 -16.73 -8.39 9.69
N SER A 40 -16.84 -7.83 10.91
CA SER A 40 -18.10 -7.23 11.36
C SER A 40 -18.50 -6.08 10.42
N PRO A 41 -19.80 -5.74 10.37
CA PRO A 41 -20.20 -4.43 9.87
C PRO A 41 -19.38 -3.32 10.55
N TYR A 42 -19.03 -2.28 9.80
CA TYR A 42 -18.38 -1.13 10.40
C TYR A 42 -19.38 -0.36 11.27
N ARG A 43 -18.86 0.36 12.27
CA ARG A 43 -19.65 1.28 13.11
C ARG A 43 -18.93 2.61 13.27
N VAL A 44 -19.69 3.69 13.40
CA VAL A 44 -19.18 5.03 13.71
C VAL A 44 -18.76 5.09 15.18
N ILE A 45 -17.55 5.57 15.44
CA ILE A 45 -17.00 5.76 16.80
C ILE A 45 -16.54 7.18 17.07
N GLY A 46 -16.42 8.03 16.04
CA GLY A 46 -16.08 9.44 16.21
C GLY A 46 -16.74 10.28 15.13
N ASN A 47 -17.47 11.31 15.55
CA ASN A 47 -18.06 12.33 14.68
C ASN A 47 -18.22 13.59 15.55
N ASP A 48 -17.81 14.74 15.05
CA ASP A 48 -18.00 16.02 15.74
C ASP A 48 -19.07 16.90 15.07
N ALA A 49 -19.55 16.49 13.89
CA ALA A 49 -20.40 17.24 12.97
C ALA A 49 -19.78 18.57 12.55
N SER A 50 -19.49 19.49 13.47
CA SER A 50 -18.95 20.83 13.22
C SER A 50 -17.49 20.79 12.75
N ASN A 51 -16.65 19.95 13.33
CA ASN A 51 -15.24 19.80 12.95
C ASN A 51 -15.01 18.58 12.05
N ARG A 52 -13.92 18.63 11.28
CA ARG A 52 -13.37 17.50 10.54
C ARG A 52 -12.61 16.62 11.51
N VAL A 53 -12.93 15.33 11.53
CA VAL A 53 -12.22 14.30 12.29
C VAL A 53 -11.44 13.45 11.31
N SER A 54 -10.11 13.40 11.43
CA SER A 54 -9.26 12.78 10.40
C SER A 54 -8.04 12.07 10.97
N ASN A 55 -7.36 11.32 10.10
CA ASN A 55 -6.15 10.56 10.37
C ASN A 55 -6.26 9.62 11.58
N PRO A 56 -7.18 8.64 11.57
CA PRO A 56 -7.20 7.62 12.61
C PRO A 56 -5.84 6.91 12.66
N THR A 57 -5.17 6.99 13.81
CA THR A 57 -3.85 6.38 14.00
C THR A 57 -3.84 5.65 15.35
N PRO A 58 -4.14 4.35 15.37
CA PRO A 58 -4.20 3.61 16.59
C PRO A 58 -2.83 3.04 17.01
N VAL A 59 -2.67 2.78 18.30
CA VAL A 59 -1.61 1.95 18.87
C VAL A 59 -2.23 1.05 19.95
N VAL A 60 -1.79 -0.20 19.99
CA VAL A 60 -2.22 -1.16 21.01
C VAL A 60 -1.12 -1.25 22.05
N ASP A 61 -1.51 -1.10 23.30
CA ASP A 61 -0.66 -1.49 24.41
C ASP A 61 -0.89 -2.98 24.67
N THR A 62 0.05 -3.80 24.23
CA THR A 62 -0.02 -5.26 24.39
C THR A 62 0.16 -5.71 25.84
N THR A 63 0.62 -4.83 26.73
CA THR A 63 0.75 -5.11 28.16
C THR A 63 -0.61 -4.98 28.86
N THR A 64 -1.36 -3.91 28.57
CA THR A 64 -2.65 -3.64 29.22
C THR A 64 -3.87 -4.09 28.41
N GLY A 65 -3.68 -4.41 27.12
CA GLY A 65 -4.75 -4.71 26.18
C GLY A 65 -5.54 -3.48 25.70
N LYS A 66 -5.17 -2.27 26.13
CA LYS A 66 -5.84 -1.03 25.71
C LYS A 66 -5.49 -0.68 24.27
N ILE A 67 -6.48 -0.18 23.54
CA ILE A 67 -6.30 0.44 22.23
C ILE A 67 -6.42 1.94 22.41
N PHE A 68 -5.40 2.66 21.96
CA PHE A 68 -5.38 4.11 21.91
C PHE A 68 -5.55 4.55 20.46
N LEU A 69 -6.59 5.32 20.15
CA LEU A 69 -6.85 5.84 18.81
C LEU A 69 -6.67 7.36 18.80
N PHE A 70 -5.65 7.82 18.08
CA PHE A 70 -5.44 9.24 17.84
C PHE A 70 -6.22 9.70 16.62
N SER A 71 -6.77 10.92 16.69
CA SER A 71 -7.39 11.59 15.55
C SER A 71 -7.16 13.10 15.64
N GLY A 72 -6.99 13.72 14.48
CA GLY A 72 -7.00 15.18 14.37
C GLY A 72 -8.44 15.69 14.32
N VAL A 73 -8.75 16.70 15.12
CA VAL A 73 -10.02 17.43 15.06
C VAL A 73 -9.72 18.86 14.64
N THR A 74 -10.26 19.29 13.51
CA THR A 74 -9.99 20.62 12.94
C THR A 74 -11.27 21.28 12.42
N VAL A 75 -11.45 22.57 12.70
CA VAL A 75 -12.61 23.34 12.24
C VAL A 75 -12.79 23.24 10.73
N ARG A 76 -14.00 22.87 10.32
CA ARG A 76 -14.40 22.90 8.90
C ARG A 76 -14.66 24.34 8.48
N PRO A 77 -14.17 24.78 7.31
CA PRO A 77 -14.49 26.11 6.78
C PRO A 77 -16.01 26.35 6.76
N GLY A 78 -16.45 27.51 7.27
CA GLY A 78 -17.87 27.89 7.28
C GLY A 78 -18.78 27.17 8.28
N SER A 79 -18.26 26.23 9.09
CA SER A 79 -19.08 25.44 10.04
C SER A 79 -19.40 26.14 11.37
N GLY A 80 -18.71 27.25 11.70
CA GLY A 80 -18.78 27.87 13.03
C GLY A 80 -18.14 27.05 14.16
N GLY A 81 -17.47 25.93 13.85
CA GLY A 81 -16.84 25.04 14.82
C GLY A 81 -15.74 25.71 15.66
N ARG A 82 -15.56 25.21 16.89
CA ARG A 82 -14.49 25.61 17.82
C ARG A 82 -13.73 24.35 18.28
N GLY A 83 -12.50 24.52 18.76
CA GLY A 83 -11.65 23.41 19.24
C GLY A 83 -10.86 22.74 18.11
N LYS A 84 -9.54 22.83 18.17
CA LYS A 84 -8.62 22.24 17.19
C LYS A 84 -7.51 21.51 17.92
N GLY A 85 -7.16 20.30 17.50
CA GLY A 85 -6.03 19.60 18.06
C GLY A 85 -6.06 18.09 17.88
N LEU A 86 -5.26 17.43 18.71
CA LEU A 86 -5.12 15.98 18.76
C LEU A 86 -6.03 15.45 19.86
N TYR A 87 -6.85 14.45 19.54
CA TYR A 87 -7.75 13.80 20.48
C TYR A 87 -7.44 12.31 20.57
N LEU A 88 -7.72 11.74 21.74
CA LEU A 88 -7.43 10.35 22.05
C LEU A 88 -8.70 9.62 22.51
N GLN A 89 -9.13 8.66 21.71
CA GLN A 89 -10.11 7.67 22.14
C GLN A 89 -9.40 6.45 22.71
N THR A 90 -10.00 5.81 23.72
CA THR A 90 -9.48 4.58 24.31
C THR A 90 -10.53 3.48 24.27
N SER A 91 -10.12 2.27 23.92
CA SER A 91 -10.90 1.05 24.13
C SER A 91 -10.18 0.14 25.12
N SER A 92 -10.94 -0.43 26.06
CA SER A 92 -10.44 -1.41 27.04
C SER A 92 -11.12 -2.78 26.88
N ASP A 93 -11.92 -2.97 25.84
CA ASP A 93 -12.80 -4.12 25.63
C ASP A 93 -12.55 -4.83 24.30
N ASP A 94 -11.28 -4.85 23.87
CA ASP A 94 -10.83 -5.46 22.61
C ASP A 94 -11.44 -4.79 21.37
N GLY A 95 -11.54 -3.45 21.42
CA GLY A 95 -11.99 -2.62 20.33
C GLY A 95 -13.49 -2.66 20.10
N ARG A 96 -14.33 -3.05 21.08
CA ARG A 96 -15.80 -3.10 20.94
C ARG A 96 -16.45 -1.75 21.22
N THR A 97 -15.94 -0.99 22.18
CA THR A 97 -16.37 0.37 22.47
C THR A 97 -15.17 1.29 22.62
N PHE A 98 -15.39 2.58 22.37
CA PHE A 98 -14.38 3.63 22.50
C PHE A 98 -14.95 4.77 23.33
N THR A 99 -14.10 5.40 24.14
CA THR A 99 -14.47 6.65 24.82
C THR A 99 -14.91 7.71 23.80
N PRO A 100 -15.78 8.67 24.18
CA PRO A 100 -16.24 9.71 23.26
C PRO A 100 -15.08 10.52 22.65
N LEU A 101 -15.17 10.86 21.36
CA LEU A 101 -14.11 11.52 20.59
C LEU A 101 -13.51 12.74 21.29
N LEU A 102 -14.37 13.64 21.81
CA LEU A 102 -13.93 14.92 22.39
C LEU A 102 -13.56 14.82 23.88
N SER A 103 -13.70 13.65 24.50
CA SER A 103 -13.50 13.51 25.96
C SER A 103 -12.06 13.75 26.42
N ARG A 104 -11.09 13.58 25.52
CA ARG A 104 -9.66 13.63 25.88
C ARG A 104 -8.82 14.33 24.81
N PRO A 105 -8.76 15.68 24.80
CA PRO A 105 -7.75 16.40 24.05
C PRO A 105 -6.36 16.10 24.64
N ILE A 106 -5.36 15.87 23.79
CA ILE A 106 -3.98 15.60 24.21
C ILE A 106 -3.08 16.76 23.80
N ARG A 107 -2.29 17.22 24.77
CA ARG A 107 -1.14 18.10 24.58
C ARG A 107 0.09 17.42 25.16
N PRO A 108 0.91 16.74 24.33
CA PRO A 108 2.15 16.13 24.79
C PRO A 108 3.04 17.19 25.45
N SER A 109 3.72 16.80 26.52
CA SER A 109 4.72 17.66 27.17
C SER A 109 5.95 17.86 26.27
N GLY A 110 6.67 18.97 26.49
CA GLY A 110 7.79 19.40 25.64
C GLY A 110 7.38 20.36 24.53
N ALA A 111 8.19 20.46 23.48
CA ALA A 111 8.00 21.40 22.37
C ALA A 111 6.91 20.95 21.37
N TYR A 112 5.68 20.78 21.83
CA TYR A 112 4.56 20.30 21.02
C TYR A 112 4.25 21.25 19.85
N LYS A 113 4.26 20.70 18.63
CA LYS A 113 4.08 21.47 17.38
C LYS A 113 2.65 21.46 16.84
N GLY A 114 1.73 20.72 17.47
CA GLY A 114 0.43 20.43 16.87
C GLY A 114 0.54 19.48 15.67
N GLY A 115 -0.37 19.61 14.72
CA GLY A 115 -0.36 18.80 13.50
C GLY A 115 -1.27 17.56 13.58
N LEU A 116 -0.98 16.58 12.72
CA LEU A 116 -1.80 15.38 12.54
C LEU A 116 -0.97 14.11 12.77
N PRO A 117 -1.57 13.05 13.35
CA PRO A 117 -0.93 11.76 13.48
C PRO A 117 -0.90 11.01 12.14
N GLY A 118 0.05 10.08 11.98
CA GLY A 118 0.10 9.09 10.90
C GLY A 118 -0.26 9.64 9.52
N PRO A 119 -1.33 9.14 8.85
CA PRO A 119 -2.22 8.05 9.28
C PRO A 119 -1.61 6.66 9.06
N GLY A 120 -2.22 5.62 9.63
CA GLY A 120 -1.67 4.25 9.66
C GLY A 120 -1.75 3.73 11.09
N HIS A 121 -0.62 3.34 11.67
CA HIS A 121 -0.54 2.95 13.08
C HIS A 121 0.69 3.53 13.80
N GLY A 122 0.61 3.59 15.12
CA GLY A 122 1.78 3.64 16.00
C GLY A 122 2.17 2.24 16.49
N ILE A 123 3.31 2.14 17.18
CA ILE A 123 3.83 0.86 17.67
C ILE A 123 4.08 0.88 19.18
N GLN A 124 4.04 -0.29 19.79
CA GLN A 124 4.65 -0.52 21.11
C GLN A 124 6.01 -1.17 20.91
N LEU A 125 7.05 -0.59 21.53
CA LEU A 125 8.42 -1.09 21.45
C LEU A 125 8.59 -2.36 22.29
N ARG A 126 9.48 -3.24 21.86
CA ARG A 126 9.62 -4.62 22.38
C ARG A 126 11.05 -4.97 22.78
N VAL A 127 12.05 -4.26 22.25
CA VAL A 127 13.46 -4.63 22.41
C VAL A 127 14.11 -3.85 23.56
N HIS A 128 14.66 -2.66 23.30
CA HIS A 128 15.42 -1.90 24.31
C HIS A 128 14.57 -0.97 25.17
N HIS A 129 13.44 -0.50 24.64
CA HIS A 129 12.50 0.42 25.32
C HIS A 129 11.14 -0.25 25.48
N LYS A 130 11.13 -1.52 25.92
CA LYS A 130 9.94 -2.37 25.97
C LYS A 130 8.79 -1.68 26.69
N GLY A 131 7.61 -1.68 26.06
CA GLY A 131 6.39 -1.10 26.62
C GLY A 131 6.10 0.33 26.16
N ARG A 132 7.11 1.09 25.70
CA ARG A 132 6.91 2.44 25.15
C ARG A 132 5.96 2.41 23.96
N LEU A 133 4.94 3.26 23.98
CA LEU A 133 4.07 3.53 22.84
C LEU A 133 4.62 4.71 22.05
N ILE A 134 4.66 4.64 20.72
CA ILE A 134 5.11 5.76 19.88
C ILE A 134 4.22 5.95 18.66
N ILE A 135 3.88 7.22 18.38
CA ILE A 135 3.03 7.65 17.27
C ILE A 135 3.81 8.63 16.38
N PRO A 136 3.87 8.42 15.05
CA PRO A 136 4.40 9.42 14.12
C PRO A 136 3.42 10.59 13.95
N MET A 137 3.95 11.80 13.89
CA MET A 137 3.21 13.04 13.73
C MET A 137 3.85 13.94 12.65
N GLY A 138 3.02 14.61 11.86
CA GLY A 138 3.46 15.65 10.92
C GLY A 138 2.87 17.02 11.29
N TYR A 139 3.64 18.08 11.09
CA TYR A 139 3.17 19.45 11.33
C TYR A 139 3.58 20.41 10.21
N ARG A 140 2.89 21.56 10.18
CA ARG A 140 3.21 22.69 9.33
C ARG A 140 3.26 23.95 10.19
N THR A 141 4.32 24.74 10.07
CA THR A 141 4.44 26.03 10.77
C THR A 141 3.63 27.12 10.08
N SER A 142 3.40 28.24 10.78
CA SER A 142 2.77 29.44 10.20
C SER A 142 3.56 30.00 9.02
N ALA A 143 4.89 29.92 9.06
CA ALA A 143 5.78 30.30 7.95
C ALA A 143 5.76 29.32 6.77
N GLY A 144 4.99 28.23 6.85
CA GLY A 144 4.79 27.29 5.75
C GLY A 144 5.80 26.15 5.66
N TYR A 145 6.72 26.04 6.62
CA TYR A 145 7.65 24.91 6.74
C TYR A 145 6.94 23.67 7.28
N TYR A 146 7.47 22.50 6.95
CA TYR A 146 6.92 21.21 7.35
C TYR A 146 7.94 20.47 8.21
N GLY A 147 7.45 19.66 9.14
CA GLY A 147 8.31 18.83 9.98
C GLY A 147 7.66 17.51 10.37
N ALA A 148 8.53 16.57 10.70
CA ALA A 148 8.20 15.22 11.16
C ALA A 148 8.68 15.05 12.58
N TYR A 149 7.80 14.56 13.46
CA TYR A 149 8.14 14.31 14.84
C TYR A 149 7.44 13.07 15.40
N GLY A 150 7.88 12.60 16.56
CA GLY A 150 7.23 11.52 17.29
C GLY A 150 6.61 12.02 18.59
N ILE A 151 5.54 11.37 19.03
CA ILE A 151 5.09 11.45 20.42
C ILE A 151 5.12 10.06 21.02
N TYR A 152 5.48 9.96 22.30
CA TYR A 152 5.56 8.68 22.97
C TYR A 152 5.06 8.73 24.41
N SER A 153 4.73 7.55 24.93
CA SER A 153 4.29 7.32 26.31
C SER A 153 5.05 6.12 26.87
N ASP A 154 5.58 6.29 28.09
CA ASP A 154 6.27 5.25 28.87
C ASP A 154 5.40 4.72 30.03
N ASP A 155 4.16 5.21 30.16
CA ASP A 155 3.26 4.97 31.29
C ASP A 155 1.89 4.47 30.83
N HIS A 156 1.91 3.61 29.80
CA HIS A 156 0.73 2.93 29.26
C HIS A 156 -0.36 3.91 28.81
N GLY A 157 0.05 5.01 28.16
CA GLY A 157 -0.84 6.01 27.56
C GLY A 157 -1.41 7.03 28.56
N SER A 158 -0.88 7.11 29.79
CA SER A 158 -1.34 8.06 30.81
C SER A 158 -0.85 9.47 30.49
N THR A 159 0.44 9.63 30.23
CA THR A 159 1.06 10.86 29.75
C THR A 159 1.76 10.66 28.41
N TRP A 160 1.89 11.75 27.66
CA TRP A 160 2.54 11.77 26.35
C TRP A 160 3.60 12.88 26.32
N ARG A 161 4.70 12.63 25.61
CA ARG A 161 5.78 13.59 25.45
C ARG A 161 6.29 13.62 24.02
N VAL A 162 6.82 14.76 23.61
CA VAL A 162 7.47 14.93 22.31
C VAL A 162 8.80 14.15 22.30
N GLY A 163 9.03 13.39 21.23
CA GLY A 163 10.28 12.68 20.95
C GLY A 163 11.08 13.39 19.87
N PHE A 164 11.59 12.61 18.90
CA PHE A 164 12.35 13.14 17.79
C PHE A 164 11.55 14.24 17.06
N ASP A 165 12.24 15.26 16.56
CA ASP A 165 11.67 16.34 15.76
C ASP A 165 12.70 16.75 14.69
N GLN A 166 12.25 16.85 13.44
CA GLN A 166 13.04 17.40 12.35
C GLN A 166 12.14 18.21 11.41
N GLN A 167 12.33 19.53 11.43
CA GLN A 167 11.78 20.45 10.44
C GLN A 167 12.68 20.52 9.21
N ASP A 168 12.09 20.63 8.02
CA ASP A 168 12.81 21.17 6.87
C ASP A 168 12.83 22.70 6.96
N THR A 169 14.03 23.27 7.02
CA THR A 169 14.23 24.73 7.02
C THR A 169 14.52 25.29 5.62
N THR A 170 14.73 24.42 4.63
CA THR A 170 14.99 24.84 3.24
C THR A 170 13.72 25.27 2.49
N GLY A 171 12.55 24.81 2.95
CA GLY A 171 11.26 25.01 2.29
C GLY A 171 10.99 24.04 1.13
N ASN A 172 11.96 23.19 0.79
CA ASN A 172 11.91 22.30 -0.38
C ASN A 172 11.36 20.90 -0.05
N ILE A 173 11.35 20.51 1.22
CA ILE A 173 10.97 19.17 1.68
C ILE A 173 9.76 19.28 2.60
N LYS A 174 8.63 18.73 2.15
CA LYS A 174 7.36 18.79 2.88
C LYS A 174 7.04 17.45 3.56
N LEU A 175 7.68 17.15 4.69
CA LEU A 175 7.39 15.94 5.47
C LEU A 175 6.00 16.04 6.10
N ILE A 176 5.10 15.08 5.83
CA ILE A 176 3.71 15.17 6.31
C ILE A 176 3.15 13.90 6.97
N GLU A 177 3.34 12.73 6.38
CA GLU A 177 2.64 11.50 6.80
C GLU A 177 3.65 10.40 7.09
N GLY A 178 3.67 9.94 8.33
CA GLY A 178 4.74 9.12 8.88
C GLY A 178 4.32 7.70 9.26
N THR A 179 5.28 6.79 9.23
CA THR A 179 5.18 5.41 9.76
C THR A 179 6.46 5.05 10.50
N ILE A 180 6.35 4.16 11.49
CA ILE A 180 7.46 3.74 12.35
C ILE A 180 7.43 2.22 12.48
N ALA A 181 8.59 1.58 12.34
CA ALA A 181 8.78 0.16 12.59
C ALA A 181 9.98 -0.07 13.51
N GLU A 182 9.83 -0.91 14.52
CA GLU A 182 10.94 -1.38 15.36
C GLU A 182 11.57 -2.63 14.73
N GLN A 183 12.88 -2.60 14.53
CA GLN A 183 13.65 -3.72 13.99
C GLN A 183 14.04 -4.74 15.08
N ALA A 184 14.60 -5.88 14.67
CA ALA A 184 14.99 -6.96 15.57
C ALA A 184 16.01 -6.55 16.64
N ASP A 185 16.84 -5.54 16.34
CA ASP A 185 17.82 -4.98 17.27
C ASP A 185 17.33 -3.71 17.98
N GLY A 186 16.03 -3.41 17.91
CA GLY A 186 15.41 -2.27 18.59
C GLY A 186 15.64 -0.90 17.94
N GLU A 187 16.42 -0.80 16.87
CA GLU A 187 16.52 0.45 16.09
C GLU A 187 15.20 0.71 15.36
N LEU A 188 14.70 1.95 15.45
CA LEU A 188 13.50 2.36 14.73
C LEU A 188 13.84 2.77 13.30
N PHE A 189 13.12 2.20 12.34
CA PHE A 189 12.98 2.74 10.99
C PHE A 189 11.80 3.71 10.97
N ILE A 190 12.05 4.96 10.62
CA ILE A 190 11.03 6.03 10.62
C ILE A 190 10.95 6.58 9.20
N SER A 191 9.78 6.54 8.56
CA SER A 191 9.63 6.91 7.15
C SER A 191 8.47 7.87 6.95
N TYR A 192 8.70 8.94 6.19
CA TYR A 192 7.73 9.99 5.93
C TYR A 192 7.54 10.25 4.44
N ARG A 193 6.28 10.48 4.05
CA ARG A 193 5.93 11.04 2.75
C ARG A 193 6.44 12.47 2.65
N VAL A 194 7.05 12.78 1.51
CA VAL A 194 7.29 14.15 1.06
C VAL A 194 6.11 14.59 0.19
N LYS A 195 5.35 15.59 0.64
CA LYS A 195 4.21 16.14 -0.12
C LYS A 195 4.70 16.86 -1.37
N ARG A 196 4.69 16.16 -2.50
CA ARG A 196 5.05 16.70 -3.80
C ARG A 196 4.27 15.98 -4.91
N ASP A 197 3.07 16.46 -5.18
CA ASP A 197 2.19 15.84 -6.17
C ASP A 197 2.75 16.03 -7.59
N GLY A 198 2.66 15.00 -8.43
CA GLY A 198 3.25 15.00 -9.77
C GLY A 198 4.78 14.86 -9.80
N ALA A 199 5.44 14.60 -8.66
CA ALA A 199 6.88 14.31 -8.64
C ALA A 199 7.22 12.94 -9.22
N LYS A 200 8.42 12.84 -9.80
CA LYS A 200 8.99 11.58 -10.28
C LYS A 200 8.97 10.52 -9.17
N ALA A 201 8.51 9.32 -9.48
CA ALA A 201 8.56 8.20 -8.55
C ALA A 201 10.00 7.95 -8.05
N GLY A 202 10.15 7.60 -6.77
CA GLY A 202 11.46 7.48 -6.12
C GLY A 202 12.04 8.78 -5.56
N THR A 203 11.30 9.89 -5.58
CA THR A 203 11.78 11.20 -5.07
C THR A 203 10.95 11.75 -3.90
N VAL A 204 10.03 10.93 -3.37
CA VAL A 204 8.90 11.38 -2.53
C VAL A 204 8.80 10.68 -1.18
N ARG A 205 9.79 9.86 -0.81
CA ARG A 205 9.86 9.21 0.50
C ARG A 205 11.21 9.47 1.14
N ARG A 206 11.21 9.81 2.42
CA ARG A 206 12.44 9.94 3.21
C ARG A 206 12.34 9.07 4.44
N PHE A 207 13.47 8.57 4.91
CA PHE A 207 13.53 7.83 6.16
C PHE A 207 14.72 8.24 7.02
N ALA A 208 14.57 8.00 8.31
CA ALA A 208 15.48 8.30 9.39
C ALA A 208 15.62 7.08 10.30
N ARG A 209 16.58 7.14 11.24
CA ARG A 209 16.79 6.10 12.26
C ARG A 209 16.74 6.69 13.65
N SER A 210 16.32 5.87 14.62
CA SER A 210 16.46 6.18 16.04
C SER A 210 16.94 4.94 16.79
N SER A 211 18.03 5.06 17.53
CA SER A 211 18.60 4.01 18.38
C SER A 211 18.20 4.13 19.87
N ASN A 212 17.39 5.13 20.23
CA ASN A 212 16.98 5.42 21.61
C ASN A 212 15.45 5.46 21.78
N GLY A 213 14.75 4.56 21.07
CA GLY A 213 13.32 4.39 21.21
C GLY A 213 12.50 5.62 20.80
N GLY A 214 13.00 6.37 19.81
CA GLY A 214 12.30 7.52 19.22
C GLY A 214 12.41 8.82 20.02
N THR A 215 13.28 8.89 21.03
CA THR A 215 13.53 10.15 21.74
C THR A 215 14.28 11.15 20.86
N THR A 216 15.27 10.71 20.07
CA THR A 216 15.94 11.53 19.05
C THR A 216 16.21 10.70 17.78
N LEU A 217 16.60 11.36 16.68
CA LEU A 217 17.10 10.68 15.49
C LEU A 217 18.60 10.42 15.64
N SER A 218 19.01 9.15 15.53
CA SER A 218 20.42 8.78 15.40
C SER A 218 20.94 9.00 13.97
N ARG A 219 20.03 8.99 12.98
CA ARG A 219 20.32 9.40 11.60
C ARG A 219 19.14 10.21 11.05
N ALA A 220 19.43 11.39 10.51
CA ALA A 220 18.43 12.31 9.96
C ALA A 220 17.76 11.78 8.69
N PHE A 221 16.65 12.41 8.30
CA PHE A 221 15.88 12.03 7.11
C PHE A 221 16.68 12.14 5.80
N ARG A 222 16.93 11.00 5.15
CA ARG A 222 17.51 10.90 3.81
C ARG A 222 16.49 10.41 2.78
N LEU A 223 16.72 10.68 1.51
CA LEU A 223 15.88 10.17 0.42
C LEU A 223 15.94 8.64 0.38
N ASP A 224 14.78 8.01 0.17
CA ASP A 224 14.68 6.60 -0.18
C ASP A 224 14.55 6.48 -1.71
N GLU A 225 15.67 6.27 -2.39
CA GLU A 225 15.72 6.16 -3.85
C GLU A 225 15.25 4.78 -4.35
N ASP A 226 15.27 3.77 -3.46
CA ASP A 226 14.94 2.38 -3.77
C ASP A 226 13.43 2.09 -3.73
N LEU A 227 12.61 3.05 -3.27
CA LEU A 227 11.15 2.97 -3.31
C LEU A 227 10.59 3.73 -4.52
N PRO A 228 10.30 3.07 -5.66
CA PRO A 228 9.80 3.72 -6.87
C PRO A 228 8.29 4.02 -6.77
N ILE A 229 7.89 4.74 -5.74
CA ILE A 229 6.49 5.08 -5.42
C ILE A 229 6.20 6.55 -5.70
N VAL A 230 4.91 6.88 -5.87
CA VAL A 230 4.41 8.26 -5.99
C VAL A 230 4.19 8.93 -4.62
N SER A 231 3.88 10.23 -4.62
CA SER A 231 3.59 11.01 -3.39
C SER A 231 2.29 10.51 -2.74
N VAL A 232 2.42 9.59 -1.79
CA VAL A 232 1.32 8.94 -1.06
C VAL A 232 1.78 8.44 0.31
N GLN A 233 0.83 8.26 1.24
CA GLN A 233 1.08 7.57 2.50
C GLN A 233 1.55 6.13 2.22
N GLY A 234 2.30 5.56 3.17
CA GLY A 234 2.69 4.16 3.14
C GLY A 234 3.00 3.70 4.55
N SER A 235 2.94 2.39 4.78
CA SER A 235 3.07 1.76 6.10
C SER A 235 4.32 0.91 6.16
N ALA A 236 5.05 0.97 7.28
CA ALA A 236 6.21 0.13 7.56
C ALA A 236 5.88 -0.87 8.68
N LEU A 237 6.41 -2.08 8.58
CA LEU A 237 6.22 -3.11 9.59
C LEU A 237 7.50 -3.95 9.75
N GLY A 238 8.07 -3.92 10.95
CA GLY A 238 9.14 -4.83 11.35
C GLY A 238 8.54 -6.16 11.82
N LEU A 239 8.81 -7.24 11.08
CA LEU A 239 8.30 -8.56 11.43
C LEU A 239 8.96 -9.10 12.71
N THR A 240 8.35 -10.13 13.29
CA THR A 240 8.81 -10.80 14.52
C THR A 240 8.99 -12.30 14.35
N GLY A 241 9.49 -12.94 15.41
CA GLY A 241 9.73 -14.38 15.45
C GLY A 241 10.79 -14.79 14.44
N ILE A 242 10.55 -15.91 13.76
CA ILE A 242 11.46 -16.45 12.73
C ILE A 242 11.65 -15.54 11.51
N HIS A 243 10.83 -14.48 11.39
CA HIS A 243 10.86 -13.54 10.28
C HIS A 243 11.39 -12.15 10.66
N SER A 244 11.97 -12.00 11.87
CA SER A 244 12.46 -10.72 12.42
C SER A 244 13.54 -10.02 11.58
N ASN A 245 14.17 -10.74 10.64
CA ASN A 245 15.12 -10.18 9.69
C ASN A 245 14.48 -9.46 8.47
N LYS A 246 13.16 -9.23 8.48
CA LYS A 246 12.42 -8.57 7.40
C LYS A 246 11.76 -7.29 7.91
N LEU A 247 12.05 -6.20 7.21
CA LEU A 247 11.26 -4.97 7.25
C LEU A 247 10.37 -4.93 6.01
N LEU A 248 9.08 -4.65 6.21
CA LEU A 248 8.12 -4.47 5.13
C LEU A 248 7.76 -3.00 4.97
N PHE A 249 7.42 -2.62 3.75
CA PHE A 249 6.81 -1.33 3.44
C PHE A 249 5.69 -1.52 2.41
N SER A 250 4.52 -0.93 2.62
CA SER A 250 3.42 -0.98 1.65
C SER A 250 3.12 0.38 1.05
N ALA A 251 3.01 0.42 -0.28
CA ALA A 251 2.55 1.58 -1.04
C ALA A 251 2.20 1.18 -2.49
N PRO A 252 1.43 2.01 -3.20
CA PRO A 252 1.24 1.91 -4.65
C PRO A 252 2.57 2.06 -5.41
N ALA A 253 2.87 1.14 -6.34
CA ALA A 253 4.18 1.04 -7.00
C ALA A 253 4.19 1.42 -8.50
N ASP A 254 3.10 1.96 -9.03
CA ASP A 254 3.13 2.59 -10.35
C ASP A 254 4.06 3.81 -10.33
N ARG A 255 4.85 3.96 -11.38
CA ARG A 255 5.90 4.99 -11.48
C ARG A 255 5.40 6.28 -12.12
N THR A 256 4.19 6.28 -12.65
CA THR A 256 3.56 7.45 -13.25
C THR A 256 3.22 8.43 -12.14
N PRO A 257 3.79 9.65 -12.13
CA PRO A 257 3.78 10.57 -10.98
C PRO A 257 2.44 10.85 -10.30
N THR A 258 1.33 10.78 -11.04
CA THR A 258 -0.02 11.11 -10.57
C THR A 258 -0.90 9.87 -10.35
N LEU A 259 -0.41 8.68 -10.69
CA LEU A 259 -1.20 7.45 -10.61
C LEU A 259 -0.92 6.71 -9.32
N ARG A 260 -1.97 6.58 -8.51
CA ARG A 260 -2.00 5.74 -7.32
C ARG A 260 -2.63 4.40 -7.66
N ARG A 261 -1.80 3.42 -7.98
CA ARG A 261 -2.21 2.06 -8.34
C ARG A 261 -1.08 1.05 -8.07
N ASP A 262 -1.41 -0.22 -8.22
CA ASP A 262 -0.48 -1.34 -8.02
C ASP A 262 0.01 -1.41 -6.57
N MET A 263 -0.94 -1.53 -5.63
CA MET A 263 -0.63 -1.72 -4.22
C MET A 263 0.39 -2.84 -4.05
N THR A 264 1.51 -2.55 -3.38
CA THR A 264 2.68 -3.43 -3.32
C THR A 264 3.28 -3.43 -1.93
N ILE A 265 3.69 -4.61 -1.47
CA ILE A 265 4.52 -4.83 -0.28
C ILE A 265 5.97 -4.99 -0.73
N PHE A 266 6.81 -4.05 -0.35
CA PHE A 266 8.26 -4.09 -0.51
C PHE A 266 8.90 -4.79 0.69
N VAL A 267 9.94 -5.57 0.45
CA VAL A 267 10.65 -6.34 1.49
C VAL A 267 12.11 -5.91 1.51
N SER A 268 12.57 -5.50 2.68
CA SER A 268 13.98 -5.24 2.96
C SER A 268 14.54 -6.25 3.96
N ARG A 269 15.73 -6.76 3.67
CA ARG A 269 16.60 -7.50 4.61
C ARG A 269 17.82 -6.66 5.04
N THR A 270 17.96 -5.48 4.46
CA THR A 270 19.01 -4.49 4.70
C THR A 270 18.45 -3.37 5.56
N ARG A 271 17.53 -3.71 6.47
CA ARG A 271 16.97 -2.76 7.44
C ARG A 271 16.19 -1.60 6.82
N GLY A 272 15.85 -1.61 5.54
CA GLY A 272 15.24 -0.50 4.83
C GLY A 272 16.23 0.37 4.04
N ASP A 273 17.51 0.01 3.98
CA ASP A 273 18.47 0.69 3.11
C ASP A 273 18.28 0.31 1.64
N THR A 274 17.83 -0.92 1.35
CA THR A 274 17.44 -1.36 0.01
C THR A 274 16.18 -2.21 0.02
N TRP A 275 15.42 -2.16 -1.08
CA TRP A 275 14.12 -2.82 -1.23
C TRP A 275 14.13 -3.87 -2.35
N GLY A 276 14.85 -4.97 -2.12
CA GLY A 276 15.20 -5.94 -3.17
C GLY A 276 14.07 -6.86 -3.67
N ARG A 277 12.98 -7.03 -2.91
CA ARG A 277 11.82 -7.87 -3.33
C ARG A 277 10.51 -7.11 -3.18
N ARG A 278 9.56 -7.41 -4.07
CA ARG A 278 8.22 -6.83 -4.08
C ARG A 278 7.15 -7.90 -4.26
N TYR A 279 6.07 -7.78 -3.50
CA TYR A 279 4.86 -8.57 -3.60
C TYR A 279 3.71 -7.62 -3.93
N GLN A 280 3.16 -7.72 -5.13
CA GLN A 280 1.95 -6.97 -5.51
C GLN A 280 0.74 -7.49 -4.73
N VAL A 281 -0.04 -6.64 -4.09
CA VAL A 281 -1.21 -7.11 -3.31
C VAL A 281 -2.32 -7.49 -4.26
N GLU A 282 -2.72 -6.54 -5.12
CA GLU A 282 -3.66 -6.76 -6.20
C GLU A 282 -2.93 -6.94 -7.54
N LEU A 283 -3.64 -7.43 -8.55
CA LEU A 283 -3.12 -7.51 -9.92
C LEU A 283 -2.92 -6.09 -10.50
N GLU A 284 -2.07 -5.95 -11.52
CA GLU A 284 -1.69 -4.63 -12.02
C GLU A 284 -2.88 -3.84 -12.60
N SER A 285 -2.74 -2.52 -12.58
CA SER A 285 -3.75 -1.51 -12.90
C SER A 285 -4.90 -1.32 -11.91
N THR A 286 -4.90 -2.00 -10.76
CA THR A 286 -5.93 -1.75 -9.73
C THR A 286 -5.61 -0.47 -8.96
N PRO A 287 -6.56 0.48 -8.86
CA PRO A 287 -6.38 1.69 -8.05
C PRO A 287 -5.97 1.31 -6.62
N GLY A 288 -4.98 2.01 -6.07
CA GLY A 288 -4.46 1.73 -4.74
C GLY A 288 -3.86 2.98 -4.16
N SER A 289 -4.20 3.34 -2.93
CA SER A 289 -3.71 4.58 -2.30
C SER A 289 -3.15 4.30 -0.90
N TYR A 290 -3.75 4.78 0.18
CA TYR A 290 -3.18 4.62 1.52
C TYR A 290 -3.24 3.15 1.91
N SER A 291 -2.30 2.71 2.74
CA SER A 291 -2.23 1.33 3.21
C SER A 291 -1.74 1.23 4.64
N ASP A 292 -2.07 0.13 5.30
CA ASP A 292 -1.57 -0.20 6.62
C ASP A 292 -1.29 -1.70 6.79
N LEU A 293 -0.09 -2.03 7.28
CA LEU A 293 0.37 -3.39 7.48
C LEU A 293 0.13 -3.87 8.91
N VAL A 294 -0.15 -5.17 9.06
CA VAL A 294 -0.21 -5.84 10.36
C VAL A 294 0.35 -7.26 10.26
N GLN A 295 1.15 -7.70 11.23
CA GLN A 295 1.48 -9.12 11.35
C GLN A 295 0.30 -9.83 12.03
N VAL A 296 -0.47 -10.60 11.25
CA VAL A 296 -1.72 -11.26 11.69
C VAL A 296 -1.40 -12.43 12.61
N ASP A 297 -0.37 -13.20 12.28
CA ASP A 297 0.14 -14.30 13.08
C ASP A 297 1.62 -14.60 12.72
N ALA A 298 2.14 -15.76 13.15
CA ALA A 298 3.53 -16.13 12.91
C ALA A 298 3.89 -16.28 11.42
N GLY A 299 2.93 -16.62 10.57
CA GLY A 299 3.13 -16.92 9.14
C GLY A 299 2.47 -15.94 8.19
N THR A 300 1.64 -15.01 8.68
CA THR A 300 0.76 -14.19 7.85
C THR A 300 0.91 -12.70 8.15
N VAL A 301 0.94 -11.89 7.08
CA VAL A 301 0.85 -10.44 7.11
C VAL A 301 -0.45 -10.02 6.44
N GLY A 302 -1.17 -9.09 7.07
CA GLY A 302 -2.35 -8.43 6.51
C GLY A 302 -1.98 -7.05 5.99
N VAL A 303 -2.65 -6.64 4.91
CA VAL A 303 -2.59 -5.26 4.39
C VAL A 303 -4.00 -4.74 4.23
N LEU A 304 -4.31 -3.64 4.92
CA LEU A 304 -5.53 -2.86 4.74
C LEU A 304 -5.21 -1.70 3.79
N TYR A 305 -6.02 -1.43 2.77
CA TYR A 305 -5.71 -0.35 1.83
C TYR A 305 -6.93 0.22 1.10
N GLU A 306 -6.80 1.46 0.67
CA GLU A 306 -7.73 2.16 -0.21
C GLU A 306 -7.64 1.60 -1.64
N THR A 307 -8.77 1.19 -2.22
CA THR A 307 -8.86 0.65 -3.58
C THR A 307 -10.27 0.86 -4.15
N GLY A 308 -10.53 0.34 -5.35
CA GLY A 308 -11.81 0.40 -6.02
C GLY A 308 -11.75 -0.21 -7.42
N ILE A 309 -12.84 -0.05 -8.17
CA ILE A 309 -12.93 -0.44 -9.56
C ILE A 309 -12.36 0.67 -10.45
N ALA A 310 -12.83 1.91 -10.29
CA ALA A 310 -12.38 3.04 -11.11
C ALA A 310 -11.42 3.97 -10.36
N ARG A 311 -11.64 4.17 -9.06
CA ARG A 311 -10.84 5.07 -8.21
C ARG A 311 -10.51 4.41 -6.88
N TRP A 312 -9.37 4.81 -6.30
CA TRP A 312 -8.93 4.30 -5.01
C TRP A 312 -9.79 4.76 -3.82
N LYS A 313 -10.71 5.72 -4.02
CA LYS A 313 -11.61 6.26 -2.98
C LYS A 313 -12.92 5.49 -2.82
N GLU A 314 -13.08 4.33 -3.45
CA GLU A 314 -14.39 3.64 -3.51
C GLU A 314 -14.59 2.65 -2.37
N ARG A 315 -13.52 1.98 -1.91
CA ARG A 315 -13.60 0.99 -0.85
C ARG A 315 -12.29 0.87 -0.08
N ILE A 316 -12.37 0.20 1.06
CA ILE A 316 -11.22 -0.28 1.81
C ILE A 316 -11.22 -1.80 1.74
N ALA A 317 -10.10 -2.38 1.32
CA ALA A 317 -9.90 -3.82 1.23
C ALA A 317 -8.89 -4.30 2.27
N PHE A 318 -9.02 -5.55 2.68
CA PHE A 318 -8.05 -6.24 3.52
C PHE A 318 -7.61 -7.52 2.81
N GLU A 319 -6.30 -7.71 2.67
CA GLU A 319 -5.71 -8.89 2.05
C GLU A 319 -4.72 -9.56 2.98
N SER A 320 -4.76 -10.89 3.05
CA SER A 320 -3.82 -11.71 3.82
C SER A 320 -2.77 -12.33 2.91
N VAL A 321 -1.50 -12.20 3.30
CA VAL A 321 -0.35 -12.68 2.54
C VAL A 321 0.52 -13.55 3.42
N ALA A 322 0.73 -14.80 2.99
CA ALA A 322 1.70 -15.68 3.62
C ALA A 322 3.11 -15.09 3.52
N ILE A 323 3.83 -15.01 4.63
CA ILE A 323 5.19 -14.45 4.68
C ILE A 323 6.18 -15.18 3.75
N PRO A 324 6.09 -16.51 3.55
CA PRO A 324 6.88 -17.19 2.51
C PRO A 324 6.69 -16.61 1.11
N ALA A 325 5.46 -16.22 0.75
CA ALA A 325 5.15 -15.64 -0.57
C ALA A 325 5.77 -14.25 -0.78
N LEU A 326 6.07 -13.51 0.29
CA LEU A 326 6.83 -12.25 0.21
C LEU A 326 8.29 -12.49 -0.19
N SER A 327 8.79 -13.71 0.01
CA SER A 327 10.12 -14.12 -0.44
C SER A 327 10.05 -14.67 -1.86
N GLU A 328 9.12 -15.58 -2.12
CA GLU A 328 8.97 -16.25 -3.42
C GLU A 328 7.50 -16.15 -3.83
N PRO A 329 7.11 -15.14 -4.62
CA PRO A 329 5.71 -14.98 -5.01
C PRO A 329 5.27 -16.20 -5.81
N PRO A 330 4.18 -16.89 -5.43
CA PRO A 330 3.67 -18.01 -6.20
C PRO A 330 3.26 -17.50 -7.59
N SER A 331 3.80 -18.14 -8.63
CA SER A 331 3.42 -17.84 -10.01
C SER A 331 2.10 -18.55 -10.36
N VAL A 332 1.11 -17.81 -10.88
CA VAL A 332 -0.19 -18.31 -11.30
C VAL A 332 -0.09 -18.90 -12.71
N PRO A 333 -0.59 -20.13 -12.96
CA PRO A 333 -0.63 -20.72 -14.30
C PRO A 333 -1.51 -19.89 -15.26
N SER A 334 -1.06 -19.75 -16.51
CA SER A 334 -1.87 -19.19 -17.59
C SER A 334 -2.29 -20.26 -18.59
N SER A 335 -3.37 -19.99 -19.32
CA SER A 335 -3.81 -20.80 -20.45
C SER A 335 -4.00 -19.93 -21.69
N LEU A 336 -3.78 -20.55 -22.85
CA LEU A 336 -3.85 -19.90 -24.16
C LEU A 336 -4.91 -20.57 -25.03
N SER A 337 -5.79 -19.79 -25.64
CA SER A 337 -6.62 -20.22 -26.76
C SER A 337 -6.49 -19.27 -27.95
N HIS A 338 -6.91 -19.71 -29.13
CA HIS A 338 -6.75 -18.94 -30.35
C HIS A 338 -7.89 -19.15 -31.34
N LEU A 339 -8.05 -18.20 -32.26
CA LEU A 339 -8.87 -18.31 -33.47
C LEU A 339 -8.07 -17.77 -34.66
N THR A 340 -7.75 -18.63 -35.62
CA THR A 340 -7.02 -18.26 -36.85
C THR A 340 -8.03 -17.76 -37.89
N SER A 341 -7.79 -16.57 -38.47
CA SER A 341 -8.78 -15.92 -39.34
C SER A 341 -9.06 -16.68 -40.64
N SER A 342 -8.05 -17.33 -41.21
CA SER A 342 -8.17 -18.26 -42.33
C SER A 342 -6.95 -19.19 -42.38
N THR A 343 -7.16 -20.42 -42.81
CA THR A 343 -6.12 -21.43 -43.03
C THR A 343 -5.60 -21.45 -44.47
N ARG A 344 -6.29 -20.78 -45.40
CA ARG A 344 -5.86 -20.59 -46.81
C ARG A 344 -5.88 -19.11 -47.16
N LEU A 345 -4.76 -18.60 -47.65
CA LEU A 345 -4.56 -17.18 -47.92
C LEU A 345 -3.89 -16.98 -49.29
N THR A 346 -4.13 -15.83 -49.91
CA THR A 346 -3.30 -15.33 -51.02
C THR A 346 -2.15 -14.48 -50.45
N PRO A 347 -1.07 -14.21 -51.21
CA PRO A 347 0.10 -13.49 -50.70
C PRO A 347 -0.19 -12.01 -50.36
N SER A 348 -1.31 -11.48 -50.86
CA SER A 348 -1.76 -10.11 -50.58
C SER A 348 -2.43 -9.95 -49.21
N VAL A 349 -2.84 -11.05 -48.56
CA VAL A 349 -3.57 -11.03 -47.28
C VAL A 349 -2.64 -11.35 -46.12
N ASN A 350 -2.60 -10.47 -45.11
CA ASN A 350 -1.82 -10.72 -43.90
C ASN A 350 -2.52 -11.76 -43.02
N PRO A 351 -1.82 -12.81 -42.57
CA PRO A 351 -2.38 -13.77 -41.62
C PRO A 351 -2.69 -13.10 -40.28
N ARG A 352 -3.85 -13.43 -39.70
CA ARG A 352 -4.26 -12.92 -38.39
C ARG A 352 -4.69 -14.05 -37.47
N VAL A 353 -4.26 -13.98 -36.22
CA VAL A 353 -4.74 -14.89 -35.16
C VAL A 353 -5.24 -14.05 -34.01
N ARG A 354 -6.45 -14.35 -33.52
CA ARG A 354 -6.95 -13.83 -32.26
C ARG A 354 -6.41 -14.70 -31.15
N ALA A 355 -5.59 -14.14 -30.28
CA ALA A 355 -5.13 -14.79 -29.07
C ALA A 355 -6.04 -14.43 -27.90
N THR A 356 -6.40 -15.41 -27.07
CA THR A 356 -7.08 -15.21 -25.79
C THR A 356 -6.27 -15.88 -24.69
N VAL A 357 -5.86 -15.10 -23.70
CA VAL A 357 -5.15 -15.55 -22.50
C VAL A 357 -6.11 -15.56 -21.33
N ARG A 358 -6.12 -16.65 -20.56
CA ARG A 358 -6.89 -16.76 -19.31
C ARG A 358 -5.98 -17.15 -18.17
N VAL A 359 -6.18 -16.52 -17.02
CA VAL A 359 -5.47 -16.82 -15.78
C VAL A 359 -6.52 -16.85 -14.68
N ALA A 360 -6.51 -17.89 -13.84
CA ALA A 360 -7.49 -18.03 -12.76
C ALA A 360 -7.42 -16.81 -11.83
N GLY A 361 -8.58 -16.21 -11.53
CA GLY A 361 -8.66 -14.99 -10.72
C GLY A 361 -8.24 -13.70 -11.44
N ILE A 362 -7.92 -13.73 -12.74
CA ILE A 362 -7.53 -12.54 -13.52
C ILE A 362 -8.48 -12.37 -14.71
N SER A 363 -9.30 -11.33 -14.67
CA SER A 363 -10.25 -11.00 -15.76
C SER A 363 -9.55 -10.48 -17.02
N SER A 364 -8.44 -9.77 -16.88
CA SER A 364 -7.71 -9.14 -17.99
C SER A 364 -6.19 -9.33 -17.85
N PRO A 365 -5.64 -10.50 -18.19
CA PRO A 365 -4.22 -10.77 -18.00
C PRO A 365 -3.34 -9.88 -18.91
N PRO A 366 -2.41 -9.08 -18.35
CA PRO A 366 -1.49 -8.26 -19.12
C PRO A 366 -0.37 -9.12 -19.71
N GLY A 367 0.39 -8.58 -20.66
CA GLY A 367 1.67 -9.15 -21.06
C GLY A 367 1.81 -9.36 -22.56
N ARG A 368 3.01 -9.76 -22.98
CA ARG A 368 3.33 -9.86 -24.41
C ARG A 368 2.82 -11.17 -24.98
N VAL A 369 2.10 -11.10 -26.08
CA VAL A 369 1.76 -12.26 -26.90
C VAL A 369 2.47 -12.15 -28.24
N THR A 370 3.20 -13.20 -28.61
CA THR A 370 3.95 -13.31 -29.85
C THR A 370 3.37 -14.44 -30.69
N LEU A 371 3.06 -14.14 -31.95
CA LEU A 371 2.71 -15.13 -32.96
C LEU A 371 3.91 -15.31 -33.89
N THR A 372 4.29 -16.55 -34.13
CA THR A 372 5.39 -16.93 -35.03
C THR A 372 4.88 -17.91 -36.09
N ALA A 373 5.17 -17.63 -37.35
CA ALA A 373 4.96 -18.52 -38.48
C ALA A 373 6.30 -19.07 -38.96
N THR A 374 6.43 -20.40 -39.02
CA THR A 374 7.65 -21.09 -39.41
C THR A 374 7.40 -22.05 -40.56
N ARG A 375 8.34 -22.07 -41.52
CA ARG A 375 8.53 -23.14 -42.51
C ARG A 375 10.03 -23.43 -42.63
N PRO A 376 10.45 -24.51 -43.31
CA PRO A 376 11.87 -24.76 -43.54
C PRO A 376 12.56 -23.52 -44.14
N GLY A 377 13.64 -23.05 -43.50
CA GLY A 377 14.42 -21.90 -43.95
C GLY A 377 13.74 -20.52 -43.84
N THR A 378 12.55 -20.38 -43.22
CA THR A 378 11.92 -19.06 -43.06
C THR A 378 11.06 -18.98 -41.78
N SER A 379 11.24 -17.91 -41.01
CA SER A 379 10.40 -17.58 -39.86
C SER A 379 9.97 -16.12 -39.89
N ARG A 380 8.73 -15.84 -39.50
CA ARG A 380 8.19 -14.48 -39.36
C ARG A 380 7.38 -14.39 -38.07
N SER A 381 7.51 -13.29 -37.35
CA SER A 381 6.80 -13.10 -36.08
C SER A 381 6.23 -11.69 -35.95
N ALA A 382 5.15 -11.59 -35.18
CA ALA A 382 4.59 -10.32 -34.72
C ALA A 382 4.24 -10.44 -33.24
N SER A 383 4.35 -9.33 -32.51
CA SER A 383 4.00 -9.28 -31.09
C SER A 383 3.02 -8.16 -30.82
N VAL A 384 2.10 -8.41 -29.90
CA VAL A 384 1.21 -7.39 -29.34
C VAL A 384 1.33 -7.42 -27.82
N LEU A 385 1.00 -6.30 -27.21
CA LEU A 385 0.82 -6.24 -25.76
C LEU A 385 -0.67 -6.44 -25.45
N LEU A 386 -0.96 -7.42 -24.61
CA LEU A 386 -2.24 -7.46 -23.91
C LEU A 386 -2.22 -6.36 -22.87
N THR A 387 -3.10 -5.38 -23.04
CA THR A 387 -3.44 -4.39 -22.03
C THR A 387 -4.76 -4.77 -21.39
N TYR A 388 -5.04 -4.23 -20.21
CA TYR A 388 -6.26 -4.56 -19.46
C TYR A 388 -7.56 -4.29 -20.23
N SER A 389 -7.57 -3.27 -21.09
CA SER A 389 -8.69 -2.94 -21.99
C SER A 389 -9.03 -4.03 -23.00
N ASN A 390 -8.16 -5.02 -23.19
CA ASN A 390 -8.37 -6.08 -24.16
C ASN A 390 -9.02 -7.33 -23.56
N GLN A 391 -9.23 -7.38 -22.24
CA GLN A 391 -9.84 -8.54 -21.57
C GLN A 391 -9.15 -9.87 -21.95
N GLY A 392 -7.82 -9.84 -21.94
CA GLY A 392 -6.97 -10.98 -22.30
C GLY A 392 -7.00 -11.36 -23.79
N THR A 393 -7.65 -10.57 -24.66
CA THR A 393 -7.88 -10.95 -26.07
C THR A 393 -7.38 -9.90 -27.07
N ARG A 394 -6.45 -10.27 -27.96
CA ARG A 394 -5.94 -9.39 -29.03
C ARG A 394 -5.80 -10.13 -30.35
N TRP A 395 -6.03 -9.41 -31.44
CA TRP A 395 -5.60 -9.83 -32.76
C TRP A 395 -4.11 -9.54 -32.96
N ILE A 396 -3.40 -10.52 -33.50
CA ILE A 396 -2.01 -10.40 -33.92
C ILE A 396 -1.97 -10.61 -35.43
N THR A 397 -1.42 -9.63 -36.14
CA THR A 397 -1.29 -9.65 -37.60
C THR A 397 0.17 -9.91 -37.95
N LEU A 398 0.46 -10.99 -38.67
CA LEU A 398 1.79 -11.24 -39.19
C LEU A 398 2.09 -10.34 -40.39
N PRO A 399 3.39 -10.03 -40.65
CA PRO A 399 3.81 -9.51 -41.94
C PRO A 399 3.40 -10.45 -43.08
N ARG A 400 3.35 -9.94 -44.32
CA ARG A 400 3.08 -10.75 -45.50
C ARG A 400 4.02 -11.96 -45.57
N LEU A 401 3.46 -13.09 -45.97
CA LEU A 401 4.18 -14.35 -46.13
C LEU A 401 4.26 -14.71 -47.61
N ALA A 402 5.40 -15.24 -48.04
CA ALA A 402 5.55 -15.81 -49.38
C ALA A 402 4.76 -17.12 -49.50
N ARG A 403 4.45 -17.54 -50.73
CA ARG A 403 3.79 -18.83 -51.02
C ARG A 403 4.45 -19.99 -50.28
N GLY A 404 3.63 -20.82 -49.64
CA GLY A 404 4.07 -21.99 -48.89
C GLY A 404 3.18 -22.31 -47.69
N THR A 405 3.53 -23.40 -46.99
CA THR A 405 2.83 -23.87 -45.79
C THR A 405 3.63 -23.48 -44.55
N TYR A 406 2.99 -22.86 -43.58
CA TYR A 406 3.60 -22.39 -42.33
C TYR A 406 2.88 -22.96 -41.12
N THR A 407 3.66 -23.45 -40.16
CA THR A 407 3.17 -23.78 -38.81
C THR A 407 3.14 -22.50 -37.97
N LEU A 408 2.05 -22.31 -37.23
CA LEU A 408 1.85 -21.17 -36.35
C LEU A 408 2.07 -21.57 -34.88
N ILE A 409 2.87 -20.80 -34.16
CA ILE A 409 3.07 -20.93 -32.72
C ILE A 409 2.72 -19.62 -32.06
N LEU A 410 1.83 -19.68 -31.06
CA LEU A 410 1.44 -18.56 -30.23
C LEU A 410 2.12 -18.72 -28.86
N LYS A 411 2.81 -17.68 -28.39
CA LYS A 411 3.50 -17.65 -27.10
C LYS A 411 3.04 -16.44 -26.29
N TYR A 412 2.61 -16.66 -25.07
CA TYR A 412 2.42 -15.62 -24.08
C TYR A 412 3.61 -15.61 -23.11
N GLY A 413 4.23 -14.44 -22.98
CA GLY A 413 5.45 -14.25 -22.19
C GLY A 413 5.24 -14.24 -20.68
N GLY A 414 3.99 -14.24 -20.20
CA GLY A 414 3.70 -14.11 -18.77
C GLY A 414 4.05 -12.73 -18.20
N THR A 415 4.16 -12.69 -16.88
CA THR A 415 4.69 -11.57 -16.09
C THR A 415 5.57 -12.12 -14.97
N GLY A 416 6.01 -11.29 -14.02
CA GLY A 416 6.67 -11.78 -12.80
C GLY A 416 5.80 -12.72 -11.96
N ARG A 417 4.47 -12.74 -12.17
CA ARG A 417 3.50 -13.57 -11.43
C ARG A 417 2.71 -14.53 -12.28
N ILE A 418 2.59 -14.30 -13.58
CA ILE A 418 1.82 -15.17 -14.46
C ILE A 418 2.81 -16.03 -15.23
N LYS A 419 2.71 -17.35 -15.10
CA LYS A 419 3.59 -18.28 -15.83
C LYS A 419 3.43 -18.07 -17.34
N PRO A 420 4.53 -18.03 -18.12
CA PRO A 420 4.45 -18.05 -19.57
C PRO A 420 3.81 -19.35 -20.05
N THR A 421 3.17 -19.30 -21.22
CA THR A 421 2.62 -20.50 -21.87
C THR A 421 2.72 -20.37 -23.39
N SER A 422 2.82 -21.48 -24.10
CA SER A 422 2.80 -21.53 -25.57
C SER A 422 1.77 -22.54 -26.06
N ARG A 423 1.28 -22.34 -27.28
CA ARG A 423 0.33 -23.23 -27.94
C ARG A 423 0.51 -23.19 -29.46
N SER A 424 0.38 -24.34 -30.11
CA SER A 424 0.24 -24.38 -31.57
C SER A 424 -1.06 -23.68 -31.99
N ALA A 425 -0.98 -22.82 -33.00
CA ALA A 425 -2.10 -22.11 -33.60
C ALA A 425 -2.51 -22.71 -34.96
N GLY A 426 -2.08 -23.95 -35.23
CA GLY A 426 -2.36 -24.69 -36.45
C GLY A 426 -1.40 -24.36 -37.58
N THR A 427 -1.87 -24.56 -38.81
CA THR A 427 -1.09 -24.39 -40.03
C THR A 427 -1.86 -23.48 -41.00
N ILE A 428 -1.16 -22.60 -41.70
CA ILE A 428 -1.71 -21.78 -42.78
C ILE A 428 -0.98 -22.10 -44.09
N ARG A 429 -1.72 -22.06 -45.20
CA ARG A 429 -1.16 -22.21 -46.55
C ARG A 429 -1.40 -20.95 -47.36
N VAL A 430 -0.31 -20.38 -47.87
CA VAL A 430 -0.32 -19.22 -48.77
C VAL A 430 -0.12 -19.72 -50.19
N TRP A 431 -1.09 -19.43 -51.07
CA TRP A 431 -1.17 -19.95 -52.43
C TRP A 431 -0.73 -18.96 -53.49
#